data_AF-A0A1S1MVB9-F1
#
_entry.id   AF-A0A1S1MVB9-F1
#
_cell.length_a   1.000
_cell.length_b   1.000
_cell.length_c   1.000
_cell.angle_alpha   90.00
_cell.angle_beta   90.00
_cell.angle_gamma   90.00
#
_symmetry.space_group_name_H-M   'P 1'
#
loop_
_entity.id
_entity.type
_entity.pdbx_description
1 polymer ?
#
loop_
_entity_poly.entity_id
_entity_poly.type
_entity_poly.pdbx_seq_one_letter_code
_entity_poly.pdbx_strand_id
1 'polypeptide(L)'
;MEVVNNNFVLLLLLASSLLTFVCLGLIFMLSKRLGGAHQQVHSLKQKIKDNHDQTSILRSEIAEVRSSLMSIGKRLVACENHAKELAQQQAAQKYDDPDAKIYSRAVKMIELGAGLEEIMRECEIPRAEAELLMSLHQKS
;
A
#
# COMPACT_ATOMS: atom_id res chain seq x y z
N MET A 1 -67.30 -72.45 6.44
CA MET A 1 -67.24 -70.98 6.26
C MET A 1 -66.35 -70.30 7.28
N GLU A 2 -66.36 -70.70 8.56
CA GLU A 2 -65.55 -70.07 9.63
C GLU A 2 -64.02 -70.16 9.42
N VAL A 3 -63.51 -71.30 8.95
CA VAL A 3 -62.06 -71.49 8.68
C VAL A 3 -61.55 -70.56 7.58
N VAL A 4 -62.36 -70.32 6.54
CA VAL A 4 -62.02 -69.41 5.43
C VAL A 4 -62.03 -67.95 5.89
N ASN A 5 -62.96 -67.59 6.78
CA ASN A 5 -63.03 -66.25 7.37
C ASN A 5 -61.81 -65.94 8.26
N ASN A 6 -61.35 -66.91 9.06
CA ASN A 6 -60.20 -66.72 9.94
C ASN A 6 -58.87 -66.53 9.17
N ASN A 7 -58.68 -67.22 8.05
CA ASN A 7 -57.49 -67.06 7.20
C ASN A 7 -57.46 -65.68 6.50
N PHE A 8 -58.62 -65.18 6.08
CA PHE A 8 -58.74 -63.84 5.50
C PHE A 8 -58.40 -62.74 6.53
N VAL A 9 -58.86 -62.87 7.78
CA VAL A 9 -58.52 -61.94 8.86
C VAL A 9 -57.01 -61.95 9.16
N LEU A 10 -56.36 -63.11 9.19
CA LEU A 10 -54.90 -63.22 9.35
C LEU A 10 -54.13 -62.51 8.24
N LEU A 11 -54.53 -62.68 6.97
CA LEU A 11 -53.91 -61.98 5.84
C LEU A 11 -54.05 -60.46 5.94
N LEU A 12 -55.20 -59.96 6.37
CA LEU A 12 -55.40 -58.52 6.58
C LEU A 12 -54.50 -57.96 7.70
N LEU A 13 -54.37 -58.69 8.81
CA LEU A 13 -53.49 -58.29 9.92
C LEU A 13 -52.03 -58.25 9.49
N LEU A 14 -51.56 -59.27 8.76
CA LEU A 14 -50.20 -59.31 8.23
C LEU A 14 -49.94 -58.18 7.22
N ALA A 15 -50.90 -57.90 6.33
CA ALA A 15 -50.78 -56.80 5.38
C ALA A 15 -50.72 -55.43 6.08
N SER A 16 -51.55 -55.21 7.11
CA SER A 16 -51.51 -53.96 7.89
C SER A 16 -50.20 -53.79 8.65
N SER A 17 -49.66 -54.88 9.22
CA SER A 17 -48.37 -54.88 9.93
C SER A 17 -47.23 -54.58 8.97
N LEU A 18 -47.20 -55.22 7.79
CA LEU A 18 -46.19 -54.94 6.78
C LEU A 18 -46.25 -53.47 6.32
N LEU A 19 -47.46 -52.93 6.12
CA LEU A 19 -47.64 -51.53 5.73
C LEU A 19 -47.11 -50.57 6.79
N THR A 20 -47.37 -50.82 8.08
CA THR A 20 -46.86 -49.94 9.16
C THR A 20 -45.34 -49.99 9.25
N PHE A 21 -44.70 -51.15 9.09
CA PHE A 21 -43.23 -51.24 9.07
C PHE A 21 -42.62 -50.50 7.87
N VAL A 22 -43.21 -50.59 6.69
CA VAL A 22 -42.77 -49.83 5.50
C VAL A 22 -42.92 -48.33 5.74
N CYS A 23 -44.07 -47.88 6.25
CA CYS A 23 -44.30 -46.47 6.60
C CYS A 23 -43.28 -45.97 7.64
N LEU A 24 -43.02 -46.73 8.71
CA LEU A 24 -42.03 -46.39 9.73
C LEU A 24 -40.62 -46.29 9.13
N GLY A 25 -40.24 -47.22 8.25
CA GLY A 25 -38.95 -47.19 7.55
C GLY A 25 -38.79 -45.96 6.65
N LEU A 26 -39.84 -45.59 5.91
CA LEU A 26 -39.85 -44.38 5.09
C LEU A 26 -39.75 -43.12 5.94
N ILE A 27 -40.50 -43.02 7.04
CA ILE A 27 -40.43 -41.90 7.98
C ILE A 27 -39.03 -41.78 8.58
N PHE A 28 -38.42 -42.91 8.98
CA PHE A 28 -37.06 -42.93 9.53
C PHE A 28 -36.00 -42.52 8.50
N MET A 29 -36.13 -42.95 7.24
CA MET A 29 -35.23 -42.51 6.17
C MET A 29 -35.37 -41.01 5.86
N LEU A 30 -36.60 -40.51 5.80
CA LEU A 30 -36.87 -39.09 5.54
C LEU A 30 -36.35 -38.23 6.69
N SER A 31 -36.56 -38.64 7.95
CA SER A 31 -36.07 -37.91 9.13
C SER A 31 -34.54 -37.86 9.17
N LYS A 32 -33.85 -38.97 8.84
CA LYS A 32 -32.38 -38.97 8.70
C LYS A 32 -31.88 -38.04 7.59
N ARG A 33 -32.53 -38.05 6.42
CA ARG A 33 -32.16 -37.16 5.31
C ARG A 33 -32.39 -35.69 5.66
N LEU A 34 -33.50 -35.35 6.32
CA LEU A 34 -33.79 -34.00 6.80
C LEU A 34 -32.74 -33.54 7.83
N GLY A 35 -32.38 -34.41 8.78
CA GLY A 35 -31.36 -34.10 9.79
C GLY A 35 -29.98 -33.81 9.17
N GLY A 36 -29.56 -34.62 8.20
CA GLY A 36 -28.31 -34.39 7.46
C GLY A 36 -28.32 -33.09 6.65
N ALA A 37 -29.43 -32.78 5.97
CA ALA A 37 -29.60 -31.52 5.26
C ALA A 37 -29.57 -30.31 6.21
N HIS A 38 -30.20 -30.43 7.38
CA HIS A 38 -30.20 -29.36 8.39
C HIS A 38 -28.79 -29.09 8.95
N GLN A 39 -28.00 -30.13 9.20
CA GLN A 39 -26.60 -29.98 9.62
C GLN A 39 -25.74 -29.30 8.54
N GLN A 40 -25.93 -29.64 7.27
CA GLN A 40 -25.24 -28.98 6.16
C GLN A 40 -25.58 -27.50 6.11
N VAL A 41 -26.88 -27.16 6.15
CA VAL A 41 -27.34 -25.76 6.17
C VAL A 41 -26.76 -25.00 7.36
N HIS A 42 -26.73 -25.62 8.54
CA HIS A 42 -26.13 -25.00 9.73
C HIS A 42 -24.63 -24.73 9.53
N SER A 43 -23.88 -25.71 9.01
CA SER A 43 -22.44 -25.56 8.74
C SER A 43 -22.15 -24.50 7.66
N LEU A 44 -22.97 -24.43 6.60
CA LEU A 44 -22.85 -23.42 5.55
C LEU A 44 -23.16 -22.03 6.12
N LYS A 45 -24.22 -21.91 6.95
CA LYS A 45 -24.57 -20.65 7.60
C LYS A 45 -23.45 -20.16 8.51
N GLN A 46 -22.82 -21.06 9.25
CA GLN A 46 -21.65 -20.73 10.06
C GLN A 46 -20.49 -20.24 9.19
N LYS A 47 -20.14 -20.97 8.13
CA LYS A 47 -19.09 -20.55 7.18
C LYS A 47 -19.37 -19.18 6.55
N ILE A 48 -20.63 -18.89 6.21
CA ILE A 48 -21.03 -17.57 5.68
C ILE A 48 -20.80 -16.48 6.74
N LYS A 49 -21.18 -16.75 8.00
CA LYS A 49 -20.96 -15.82 9.10
C LYS A 49 -19.47 -15.58 9.34
N ASP A 50 -18.68 -16.64 9.42
CA ASP A 50 -17.23 -16.55 9.63
C ASP A 50 -16.57 -15.77 8.47
N ASN A 51 -16.95 -16.05 7.21
CA ASN A 51 -16.45 -15.30 6.05
C ASN A 51 -16.89 -13.82 6.07
N HIS A 52 -18.10 -13.54 6.55
CA HIS A 52 -18.58 -12.17 6.72
C HIS A 52 -17.76 -11.41 7.77
N ASP A 53 -17.49 -12.06 8.91
CA ASP A 53 -16.66 -11.51 9.97
C ASP A 53 -15.23 -11.27 9.47
N GLN A 54 -14.63 -12.21 8.74
CA GLN A 54 -13.32 -12.04 8.09
C GLN A 54 -13.31 -10.87 7.10
N THR A 55 -14.37 -10.74 6.29
CA THR A 55 -14.50 -9.61 5.36
C THR A 55 -14.59 -8.28 6.10
N SER A 56 -15.27 -8.24 7.25
CA SER A 56 -15.36 -7.03 8.08
C SER A 56 -14.01 -6.63 8.66
N ILE A 57 -13.22 -7.61 9.11
CA ILE A 57 -11.86 -7.40 9.65
C ILE A 57 -10.95 -6.84 8.55
N LEU A 58 -10.90 -7.49 7.39
CA LEU A 58 -10.10 -7.03 6.24
C LEU A 58 -10.49 -5.61 5.80
N ARG A 59 -11.78 -5.25 5.85
CA ARG A 59 -12.22 -3.88 5.57
C ARG A 59 -11.67 -2.87 6.58
N SER A 60 -11.60 -3.24 7.86
CA SER A 60 -11.02 -2.42 8.92
C SER A 60 -9.50 -2.25 8.71
N GLU A 61 -8.78 -3.34 8.45
CA GLU A 61 -7.33 -3.31 8.18
C GLU A 61 -7.01 -2.43 6.96
N ILE A 62 -7.78 -2.54 5.88
CA ILE A 62 -7.61 -1.69 4.69
C ILE A 62 -7.84 -0.21 5.04
N ALA A 63 -8.83 0.10 5.90
CA ALA A 63 -9.09 1.48 6.32
C ALA A 63 -7.91 2.05 7.12
N GLU A 64 -7.31 1.25 8.01
CA GLU A 64 -6.12 1.62 8.78
C GLU A 64 -4.89 1.83 7.88
N VAL A 65 -4.66 0.93 6.91
CA VAL A 65 -3.58 1.07 5.93
C VAL A 65 -3.77 2.35 5.10
N ARG A 66 -4.99 2.65 4.64
CA ARG A 66 -5.27 3.90 3.90
C ARG A 66 -4.97 5.14 4.74
N SER A 67 -5.37 5.14 6.01
CA SER A 67 -5.06 6.24 6.94
C SER A 67 -3.55 6.43 7.12
N SER A 68 -2.84 5.31 7.32
CA SER A 68 -1.38 5.29 7.45
C SER A 68 -0.67 5.82 6.19
N LEU A 69 -1.10 5.37 5.01
CA LEU A 69 -0.59 5.85 3.72
C LEU A 69 -0.85 7.34 3.50
N MET A 70 -2.01 7.85 3.90
CA MET A 70 -2.31 9.28 3.83
C MET A 70 -1.35 10.10 4.71
N SER A 71 -1.07 9.64 5.92
CA SER A 71 -0.10 10.28 6.82
C SER A 71 1.32 10.27 6.22
N ILE A 72 1.74 9.14 5.65
CA ILE A 72 3.02 9.03 4.94
C ILE A 72 3.07 9.98 3.75
N GLY A 73 2.00 10.05 2.95
CA GLY A 73 1.89 10.96 1.80
C GLY A 73 2.08 12.43 2.20
N LYS A 74 1.46 12.87 3.30
CA LYS A 74 1.66 14.23 3.84
C LYS A 74 3.13 14.50 4.22
N ARG A 75 3.77 13.53 4.88
CA ARG A 75 5.18 13.64 5.27
C ARG A 75 6.11 13.65 4.05
N LEU A 76 5.78 12.88 3.01
CA LEU A 76 6.53 12.87 1.76
C LEU A 76 6.48 14.24 1.08
N VAL A 77 5.29 14.83 0.94
CA VAL A 77 5.14 16.19 0.39
C VAL A 77 5.91 17.22 1.22
N ALA A 78 5.85 17.13 2.55
CA ALA A 78 6.62 18.01 3.42
C ALA A 78 8.15 17.86 3.19
N CYS A 79 8.62 16.63 3.05
CA CYS A 79 10.03 16.34 2.76
C CYS A 79 10.45 16.86 1.38
N GLU A 80 9.61 16.67 0.35
CA GLU A 80 9.85 17.20 -1.00
C GLU A 80 9.92 18.73 -1.00
N ASN A 81 9.05 19.40 -0.26
CA ASN A 81 9.08 20.85 -0.13
C ASN A 81 10.34 21.31 0.59
N HIS A 82 10.74 20.64 1.67
CA HIS A 82 11.96 20.96 2.38
C HIS A 82 13.21 20.76 1.50
N ALA A 83 13.25 19.69 0.72
CA ALA A 83 14.32 19.44 -0.25
C ALA A 83 14.38 20.53 -1.32
N LYS A 84 13.23 21.01 -1.81
CA LYS A 84 13.17 22.14 -2.77
C LYS A 84 13.66 23.44 -2.15
N GLU A 85 13.25 23.76 -0.92
CA GLU A 85 13.72 24.95 -0.20
C GLU A 85 15.24 24.92 -0.01
N LEU A 86 15.79 23.78 0.42
CA LEU A 86 17.24 23.61 0.56
C LEU A 86 17.97 23.78 -0.77
N ALA A 87 17.44 23.20 -1.86
CA ALA A 87 18.01 23.37 -3.20
C ALA A 87 18.00 24.84 -3.65
N GLN A 88 16.92 25.58 -3.35
CA GLN A 88 16.83 27.01 -3.64
C GLN A 88 17.83 27.84 -2.80
N GLN A 89 17.97 27.53 -1.52
CA GLN A 89 18.95 28.18 -0.64
C GLN A 89 20.39 27.93 -1.11
N GLN A 90 20.71 26.69 -1.50
CA GLN A 90 22.02 26.35 -2.06
C GLN A 90 22.28 27.09 -3.38
N ALA A 91 21.27 27.19 -4.26
CA ALA A 91 21.40 27.96 -5.48
C ALA A 91 21.65 29.44 -5.20
N ALA A 92 20.93 30.04 -4.24
CA ALA A 92 21.14 31.42 -3.82
C ALA A 92 22.55 31.64 -3.27
N GLN A 93 23.02 30.77 -2.36
CA GLN A 93 24.39 30.84 -1.83
C GLN A 93 25.47 30.75 -2.91
N LYS A 94 25.25 29.95 -3.96
CA LYS A 94 26.21 29.84 -5.07
C LYS A 94 26.35 31.14 -5.87
N TYR A 95 25.31 31.98 -5.90
CA TYR A 95 25.32 33.27 -6.61
C TYR A 95 25.73 34.45 -5.71
N ASP A 96 25.61 34.30 -4.40
CA ASP A 96 25.88 35.33 -3.40
C ASP A 96 27.30 35.31 -2.81
N ASP A 97 28.24 34.50 -3.34
CA ASP A 97 29.66 34.65 -3.01
C ASP A 97 30.22 35.87 -3.75
N PRO A 98 30.35 37.05 -3.09
CA PRO A 98 30.78 38.28 -3.75
C PRO A 98 32.23 38.16 -4.20
N ASP A 99 33.03 37.43 -3.42
CA ASP A 99 34.46 37.21 -3.65
C ASP A 99 34.64 36.36 -4.92
N ALA A 100 33.85 35.30 -5.10
CA ALA A 100 33.88 34.50 -6.33
C ALA A 100 33.55 35.34 -7.60
N LYS A 101 32.71 36.37 -7.46
CA LYS A 101 32.38 37.30 -8.57
C LYS A 101 33.55 38.22 -8.90
N ILE A 102 34.24 38.73 -7.89
CA ILE A 102 35.44 39.56 -8.05
C ILE A 102 36.56 38.75 -8.72
N TYR A 103 36.79 37.51 -8.26
CA TYR A 103 37.80 36.62 -8.84
C TYR A 103 37.48 36.23 -10.28
N SER A 104 36.23 35.85 -10.59
CA SER A 104 35.83 35.52 -11.97
C SER A 104 35.90 36.71 -12.93
N ARG A 105 35.68 37.94 -12.44
CA ARG A 105 35.89 39.18 -13.21
C ARG A 105 37.37 39.43 -13.47
N ALA A 106 38.22 39.33 -12.44
CA ALA A 106 39.66 39.50 -12.56
C ALA A 106 40.27 38.51 -13.57
N VAL A 107 39.86 37.24 -13.53
CA VAL A 107 40.31 36.21 -14.49
C VAL A 107 39.95 36.58 -15.93
N LYS A 108 38.71 37.03 -16.21
CA LYS A 108 38.32 37.47 -17.56
C LYS A 108 39.14 38.67 -18.04
N MET A 109 39.47 39.60 -17.15
CA MET A 109 40.33 40.75 -17.50
C MET A 109 41.75 40.28 -17.86
N ILE A 110 42.29 39.29 -17.15
CA ILE A 110 43.59 38.67 -17.47
C ILE A 110 43.54 38.00 -18.85
N GLU A 111 42.49 37.24 -19.17
CA GLU A 111 42.30 36.61 -20.49
C GLU A 111 42.22 37.63 -21.63
N LEU A 112 41.68 38.82 -21.35
CA LEU A 112 41.64 39.95 -22.29
C LEU A 112 42.96 40.75 -22.35
N GLY A 113 43.96 40.36 -21.57
CA GLY A 113 45.30 40.97 -21.56
C GLY A 113 45.43 42.20 -20.66
N ALA A 114 44.53 42.41 -19.69
CA ALA A 114 44.63 43.49 -18.73
C ALA A 114 45.91 43.36 -17.88
N GLY A 115 46.52 44.51 -17.56
CA GLY A 115 47.74 44.56 -16.76
C GLY A 115 47.49 44.44 -15.26
N LEU A 116 48.55 44.16 -14.48
CA LEU A 116 48.48 43.98 -13.02
C LEU A 116 47.80 45.16 -12.30
N GLU A 117 48.23 46.39 -12.58
CA GLU A 117 47.68 47.61 -11.96
C GLU A 117 46.22 47.87 -12.35
N GLU A 118 45.82 47.49 -13.56
CA GLU A 118 44.45 47.63 -14.05
C GLU A 118 43.51 46.65 -13.32
N ILE A 119 43.95 45.40 -13.12
CA ILE A 119 43.20 44.39 -12.38
C ILE A 119 43.07 44.78 -10.90
N MET A 120 44.15 45.24 -10.27
CA MET A 120 44.12 45.70 -8.88
C MET A 120 43.14 46.85 -8.67
N ARG A 121 43.12 47.81 -9.61
CA ARG A 121 42.24 48.98 -9.51
C ARG A 121 40.78 48.62 -9.77
N GLU A 122 40.51 47.80 -10.78
CA GLU A 122 39.15 47.55 -11.25
C GLU A 122 38.42 46.44 -10.48
N CYS A 123 39.18 45.46 -9.96
CA CYS A 123 38.64 44.39 -9.11
C CYS A 123 38.86 44.65 -7.61
N GLU A 124 39.53 45.74 -7.24
CA GLU A 124 39.81 46.15 -5.86
C GLU A 124 40.50 45.07 -5.00
N ILE A 125 41.29 44.20 -5.65
CA ILE A 125 42.02 43.11 -4.98
C ILE A 125 43.46 43.49 -4.63
N PRO A 126 44.04 42.94 -3.54
CA PRO A 126 45.42 43.17 -3.18
C PRO A 126 46.40 42.71 -4.26
N ARG A 127 47.55 43.38 -4.34
CA ARG A 127 48.62 43.05 -5.31
C ARG A 127 49.01 41.57 -5.30
N ALA A 128 49.17 40.98 -4.12
CA ALA A 128 49.55 39.58 -3.98
C ALA A 128 48.51 38.61 -4.59
N GLU A 129 47.22 38.94 -4.50
CA GLU A 129 46.15 38.14 -5.11
C GLU A 129 46.12 38.31 -6.63
N ALA A 130 46.28 39.54 -7.12
CA ALA A 130 46.35 39.81 -8.56
C ALA A 130 47.56 39.12 -9.22
N GLU A 131 48.74 39.16 -8.57
CA GLU A 131 49.95 38.47 -9.03
C GLU A 131 49.75 36.94 -9.06
N LEU A 132 49.10 36.38 -8.03
CA LEU A 132 48.78 34.94 -7.98
C LEU A 132 47.87 34.54 -9.15
N LEU A 133 46.76 35.27 -9.38
CA LEU A 133 45.83 34.99 -10.48
C LEU A 133 46.49 35.09 -11.85
N MET A 134 47.31 36.12 -12.08
CA MET A 134 48.07 36.26 -13.33
C MET A 134 49.05 35.10 -13.52
N SER A 135 49.75 34.67 -12.47
CA SER A 135 50.70 33.56 -12.55
C SER A 135 50.05 32.19 -12.84
N LEU A 136 48.81 31.99 -12.37
CA LEU A 136 48.03 30.79 -12.63
C LEU A 136 47.51 30.74 -14.07
N HIS A 137 47.05 31.87 -14.60
CA HIS A 137 46.42 31.96 -15.93
C HIS A 137 47.39 32.26 -17.09
N GLN A 138 48.57 32.84 -16.83
CA GLN A 138 49.61 33.05 -17.86
C GLN A 138 50.46 31.80 -18.13
N LYS A 139 50.31 30.75 -17.33
CA LYS A 139 51.11 29.52 -17.42
C LYS A 139 50.36 28.34 -18.08
N SER A 140 49.19 28.59 -18.67
CA SER A 140 48.49 27.66 -19.60
C SER A 140 48.58 28.17 -21.03
#